data_AF-A0A8B3KIU9-F1
#
_entry.id   AF-A0A8B3KIU9-F1
#
_cell.length_a   1.000
_cell.length_b   1.000
_cell.length_c   1.000
_cell.angle_alpha   90.00
_cell.angle_beta   90.00
_cell.angle_gamma   90.00
#
_symmetry.space_group_name_H-M   'P 1'
#
loop_
_entity.id
_entity.type
_entity.pdbx_description
1 polymer ?
#
loop_
_entity_poly.entity_id
_entity_poly.type
_entity_poly.pdbx_seq_one_letter_code
_entity_poly.pdbx_strand_id
1 'polypeptide(L)'
;MKASLALLSLLTAFTSHSLKSPAVPPTVVQIQANTNLAIADGARQQIGSTLFYDPAYMQLTYPGGDVPQERGVCSDVVIRALRSQKVDLQKLVHEDMAKNFAEYPQKWQLKRPDSNIDHRRVPNLETWFTRHDKTRPISKNPSDYQAGDIVSWRLDNGLAHIGVVSDGFARDGTPLVIHNIGAGAQEEDVLFSWRMVGHYRYFVK
;
A
#
# COMPACT_ATOMS: atom_id res chain seq x y z
N MET A 1 -10.82 -93.42 10.14
CA MET A 1 -10.21 -93.24 11.46
C MET A 1 -8.98 -92.35 11.32
N LYS A 2 -8.92 -91.30 12.16
CA LYS A 2 -7.82 -90.38 12.52
C LYS A 2 -6.44 -90.58 11.87
N ALA A 3 -5.84 -89.49 11.38
CA ALA A 3 -4.45 -89.14 11.68
C ALA A 3 -4.19 -87.64 11.41
N SER A 4 -3.44 -87.04 12.32
CA SER A 4 -3.20 -85.61 12.52
C SER A 4 -1.91 -85.10 11.85
N LEU A 5 -1.90 -83.78 11.64
CA LEU A 5 -0.80 -82.78 11.75
C LEU A 5 0.63 -83.13 11.28
N ALA A 6 1.20 -82.22 10.49
CA ALA A 6 2.32 -81.40 10.96
C ALA A 6 2.44 -80.10 10.12
N LEU A 7 2.46 -78.97 10.82
CA LEU A 7 2.65 -77.62 10.30
C LEU A 7 4.15 -77.30 10.37
N LEU A 8 4.79 -76.89 9.28
CA LEU A 8 6.13 -76.28 9.29
C LEU A 8 6.00 -74.79 8.95
N SER A 9 6.31 -73.94 9.92
CA SER A 9 6.40 -72.48 9.76
C SER A 9 7.79 -72.08 9.25
N LEU A 10 7.87 -71.52 8.04
CA LEU A 10 9.06 -70.77 7.59
C LEU A 10 8.84 -69.28 7.92
N LEU A 11 9.62 -68.74 8.85
CA LEU A 11 9.77 -67.29 9.02
C LEU A 11 10.82 -66.78 8.02
N THR A 12 10.39 -65.99 7.04
CA THR A 12 11.29 -65.18 6.21
C THR A 12 11.45 -63.79 6.84
N ALA A 13 12.66 -63.45 7.28
CA ALA A 13 12.98 -62.12 7.78
C ALA A 13 13.06 -61.13 6.60
N PHE A 14 12.11 -60.20 6.51
CA PHE A 14 12.19 -59.05 5.61
C PHE A 14 12.96 -57.92 6.29
N THR A 15 14.16 -57.61 5.79
CA THR A 15 14.92 -56.41 6.19
C THR A 15 14.40 -55.20 5.43
N SER A 16 13.49 -54.44 6.05
CA SER A 16 13.00 -53.17 5.52
C SER A 16 14.11 -52.12 5.49
N HIS A 17 14.72 -51.92 4.32
CA HIS A 17 15.56 -50.75 4.05
C HIS A 17 14.65 -49.53 3.85
N SER A 18 14.59 -48.68 4.88
CA SER A 18 13.87 -47.41 4.84
C SER A 18 14.63 -46.42 3.95
N LEU A 19 14.11 -46.18 2.74
CA LEU A 19 14.56 -45.09 1.88
C LEU A 19 14.15 -43.76 2.53
N LYS A 20 15.09 -43.15 3.25
CA LYS A 20 14.93 -41.79 3.79
C LYS A 20 14.75 -40.82 2.61
N SER A 21 13.53 -40.31 2.44
CA SER A 21 13.29 -39.21 1.51
C SER A 21 14.10 -37.98 1.94
N PRO A 22 14.69 -37.23 0.99
CA PRO A 22 15.43 -36.02 1.33
C PRO A 22 14.48 -35.01 1.99
N ALA A 23 14.87 -34.53 3.17
CA ALA A 23 14.11 -33.51 3.88
C ALA A 23 14.15 -32.21 3.07
N VAL A 24 12.98 -31.74 2.64
CA VAL A 24 12.83 -30.38 2.11
C VAL A 24 13.14 -29.42 3.28
N PRO A 25 14.11 -28.49 3.14
CA PRO A 25 14.39 -27.53 4.19
C PRO A 25 13.11 -26.73 4.49
N PRO A 26 12.78 -26.45 5.76
CA PRO A 26 11.64 -25.62 6.08
C PRO A 26 11.81 -24.26 5.42
N THR A 27 10.83 -23.85 4.62
CA THR A 27 10.76 -22.49 4.09
C THR A 27 10.71 -21.53 5.27
N VAL A 28 11.80 -20.79 5.49
CA VAL A 28 11.82 -19.70 6.46
C VAL A 28 10.87 -18.64 5.91
N VAL A 29 9.69 -18.52 6.51
CA VAL A 29 8.77 -17.41 6.23
C VAL A 29 9.46 -16.15 6.75
N GLN A 30 10.13 -15.41 5.86
CA GLN A 30 10.64 -14.10 6.20
C GLN A 30 9.43 -13.20 6.48
N ILE A 31 9.29 -12.79 7.74
CA ILE A 31 8.35 -11.73 8.12
C ILE A 31 8.93 -10.43 7.52
N GLN A 32 8.47 -10.06 6.33
CA GLN A 32 8.84 -8.79 5.72
C GLN A 32 8.35 -7.66 6.63
N ALA A 33 9.28 -6.92 7.22
CA ALA A 33 8.96 -5.77 8.05
C ALA A 33 8.27 -4.70 7.20
N ASN A 34 7.20 -4.12 7.74
CA ASN A 34 6.55 -2.96 7.14
C ASN A 34 7.53 -1.78 7.15
N THR A 35 7.87 -1.23 5.99
CA THR A 35 8.82 -0.11 5.84
C THR A 35 8.30 0.93 4.85
N ASN A 36 8.78 2.17 4.95
CA ASN A 36 8.44 3.19 3.94
C ASN A 36 9.03 2.83 2.57
N LEU A 37 10.22 2.23 2.49
CA LEU A 37 10.76 1.74 1.22
C LEU A 37 9.78 0.79 0.50
N ALA A 38 9.14 -0.12 1.25
CA ALA A 38 8.14 -1.00 0.69
C ALA A 38 6.83 -0.29 0.28
N ILE A 39 6.53 0.90 0.82
CA ILE A 39 5.47 1.79 0.31
C ILE A 39 5.89 2.34 -1.07
N ALA A 40 7.13 2.81 -1.24
CA ALA A 40 7.62 3.24 -2.56
C ALA A 40 7.54 2.12 -3.60
N ASP A 41 7.93 0.89 -3.23
CA ASP A 41 7.82 -0.28 -4.10
C ASP A 41 6.36 -0.57 -4.48
N GLY A 42 5.44 -0.51 -3.51
CA GLY A 42 4.01 -0.68 -3.75
C GLY A 42 3.40 0.42 -4.62
N ALA A 43 3.93 1.64 -4.54
CA ALA A 43 3.57 2.72 -5.47
C ALA A 43 4.08 2.39 -6.89
N ARG A 44 5.34 1.95 -7.01
CA ARG A 44 5.98 1.67 -8.29
C ARG A 44 5.32 0.51 -9.05
N GLN A 45 4.85 -0.51 -8.35
CA GLN A 45 4.12 -1.64 -8.95
C GLN A 45 2.84 -1.23 -9.70
N GLN A 46 2.34 0.00 -9.47
CA GLN A 46 1.16 0.51 -10.17
C GLN A 46 1.50 1.05 -11.57
N ILE A 47 2.78 1.35 -11.85
CA ILE A 47 3.22 1.79 -13.18
C ILE A 47 3.00 0.64 -14.17
N GLY A 48 2.32 0.94 -15.27
CA GLY A 48 1.91 -0.07 -16.26
C GLY A 48 0.71 -0.93 -15.84
N SER A 49 0.22 -0.79 -14.61
CA SER A 49 -1.03 -1.42 -14.15
C SER A 49 -2.18 -0.42 -14.11
N THR A 50 -1.95 0.78 -13.56
CA THR A 50 -2.91 1.89 -13.51
C THR A 50 -2.64 2.82 -14.68
N LEU A 51 -3.52 2.76 -15.69
CA LEU A 51 -3.31 3.34 -17.01
C LEU A 51 -4.09 4.63 -17.22
N PHE A 52 -5.15 4.85 -16.46
CA PHE A 52 -6.08 5.96 -16.66
C PHE A 52 -6.30 6.78 -15.39
N TYR A 53 -6.54 8.07 -15.59
CA TYR A 53 -7.08 8.94 -14.55
C TYR A 53 -8.62 8.88 -14.57
N ASP A 54 -9.23 8.44 -13.47
CA ASP A 54 -10.69 8.32 -13.35
C ASP A 54 -11.19 8.83 -11.98
N PRO A 55 -11.72 10.08 -11.92
CA PRO A 55 -12.23 10.68 -10.69
C PRO A 55 -13.69 10.29 -10.38
N ALA A 56 -14.31 9.42 -11.18
CA ALA A 56 -15.70 9.07 -11.00
C ALA A 56 -15.96 8.49 -9.60
N TYR A 57 -17.10 8.89 -9.03
CA TYR A 57 -17.63 8.25 -7.83
C TYR A 57 -18.10 6.84 -8.18
N MET A 58 -17.79 5.88 -7.30
CA MET A 58 -18.24 4.50 -7.44
C MET A 58 -18.53 3.92 -6.07
N GLN A 59 -19.45 2.96 -6.02
CA GLN A 59 -19.67 2.15 -4.82
C GLN A 59 -18.53 1.14 -4.69
N LEU A 60 -17.91 1.10 -3.51
CA LEU A 60 -16.80 0.22 -3.18
C LEU A 60 -17.22 -0.79 -2.11
N THR A 61 -16.57 -1.95 -2.09
CA THR A 61 -16.61 -2.82 -0.92
C THR A 61 -15.97 -2.11 0.27
N TYR A 62 -16.31 -2.54 1.48
CA TYR A 62 -15.75 -1.98 2.70
C TYR A 62 -15.67 -3.04 3.80
N PRO A 63 -14.53 -3.20 4.51
CA PRO A 63 -13.24 -2.54 4.24
C PRO A 63 -12.52 -3.14 3.01
N GLY A 64 -11.39 -2.56 2.62
CA GLY A 64 -10.52 -3.07 1.55
C GLY A 64 -11.05 -2.90 0.11
N GLY A 65 -12.01 -2.02 -0.12
CA GLY A 65 -12.45 -1.68 -1.47
C GLY A 65 -11.43 -0.86 -2.26
N ASP A 66 -11.50 -1.01 -3.58
CA ASP A 66 -10.67 -0.29 -4.55
C ASP A 66 -11.46 -0.09 -5.84
N VAL A 67 -11.06 0.92 -6.61
CA VAL A 67 -11.48 1.07 -8.00
C VAL A 67 -10.77 0.02 -8.88
N PRO A 68 -11.24 -0.26 -10.12
CA PRO A 68 -10.52 -1.16 -11.02
C PRO A 68 -9.04 -0.81 -11.16
N GLN A 69 -8.19 -1.84 -11.25
CA GLN A 69 -6.73 -1.70 -11.20
C GLN A 69 -6.19 -0.76 -12.28
N GLU A 70 -6.80 -0.77 -13.45
CA GLU A 70 -6.39 0.00 -14.63
C GLU A 70 -6.66 1.50 -14.53
N ARG A 71 -7.33 1.95 -13.47
CA ARG A 71 -7.72 3.34 -13.28
C ARG A 71 -7.57 3.79 -11.83
N GLY A 72 -7.70 5.10 -11.64
CA GLY A 72 -7.74 5.74 -10.33
C GLY A 72 -7.35 7.20 -10.41
N VAL A 73 -7.22 7.85 -9.26
CA VAL A 73 -6.68 9.19 -9.10
C VAL A 73 -5.38 9.15 -8.31
N CYS A 74 -4.81 10.32 -8.03
CA CYS A 74 -3.56 10.45 -7.29
C CYS A 74 -3.58 9.81 -5.89
N SER A 75 -4.71 9.90 -5.16
CA SER A 75 -4.86 9.28 -3.84
C SER A 75 -4.89 7.75 -3.91
N ASP A 76 -5.42 7.16 -4.99
CA ASP A 76 -5.47 5.71 -5.16
C ASP A 76 -4.05 5.11 -5.21
N VAL A 77 -3.07 5.87 -5.71
CA VAL A 77 -1.64 5.49 -5.66
C VAL A 77 -1.16 5.30 -4.23
N VAL A 78 -1.45 6.26 -3.35
CA VAL A 78 -1.08 6.21 -1.94
C VAL A 78 -1.83 5.08 -1.22
N ILE A 79 -3.12 4.91 -1.51
CA ILE A 79 -3.97 3.87 -0.91
C ILE A 79 -3.42 2.48 -1.24
N ARG A 80 -3.15 2.20 -2.52
CA ARG A 80 -2.60 0.91 -2.97
C ARG A 80 -1.19 0.66 -2.45
N ALA A 81 -0.34 1.69 -2.42
CA ALA A 81 1.00 1.62 -1.86
C ALA A 81 1.00 1.21 -0.38
N LEU A 82 0.16 1.85 0.43
CA LEU A 82 -0.01 1.48 1.85
C LEU A 82 -0.68 0.11 2.02
N ARG A 83 -1.64 -0.23 1.15
CA ARG A 83 -2.30 -1.55 1.19
C ARG A 83 -1.34 -2.70 0.91
N SER A 84 -0.31 -2.49 0.07
CA SER A 84 0.78 -3.48 -0.11
C SER A 84 1.50 -3.80 1.21
N GLN A 85 1.47 -2.86 2.17
CA GLN A 85 2.03 -2.98 3.51
C GLN A 85 0.98 -3.31 4.58
N LYS A 86 -0.17 -3.88 4.15
CA LYS A 86 -1.30 -4.27 5.00
C LYS A 86 -1.94 -3.10 5.76
N VAL A 87 -1.83 -1.89 5.24
CA VAL A 87 -2.48 -0.69 5.78
C VAL A 87 -3.68 -0.32 4.89
N ASP A 88 -4.88 -0.41 5.44
CA ASP A 88 -6.10 -0.04 4.71
C ASP A 88 -6.54 1.40 5.03
N LEU A 89 -6.09 2.36 4.23
CA LEU A 89 -6.50 3.76 4.39
C LEU A 89 -8.01 3.98 4.18
N GLN A 90 -8.70 3.12 3.41
CA GLN A 90 -10.16 3.24 3.27
C GLN A 90 -10.82 3.13 4.65
N LYS A 91 -10.49 2.06 5.39
CA LYS A 91 -10.97 1.82 6.74
C LYS A 91 -10.49 2.88 7.72
N LEU A 92 -9.18 3.14 7.77
CA LEU A 92 -8.58 4.01 8.78
C LEU A 92 -9.09 5.45 8.69
N VAL A 93 -9.22 5.99 7.48
CA VAL A 93 -9.73 7.35 7.27
C VAL A 93 -11.22 7.41 7.60
N HIS A 94 -12.01 6.45 7.11
CA HIS A 94 -13.45 6.42 7.35
C HIS A 94 -13.80 6.31 8.85
N GLU A 95 -13.11 5.43 9.59
CA GLU A 95 -13.37 5.22 11.02
C GLU A 95 -12.96 6.42 11.88
N ASP A 96 -11.88 7.14 11.52
CA ASP A 96 -11.52 8.37 12.22
C ASP A 96 -12.51 9.50 11.90
N MET A 97 -12.92 9.63 10.63
CA MET A 97 -13.95 10.59 10.21
C MET A 97 -15.29 10.33 10.88
N ALA A 98 -15.70 9.06 11.07
CA ALA A 98 -16.95 8.71 11.74
C ALA A 98 -17.02 9.24 13.18
N LYS A 99 -15.87 9.34 13.86
CA LYS A 99 -15.76 9.85 15.23
C LYS A 99 -15.52 11.35 15.28
N ASN A 100 -14.89 11.91 14.26
CA ASN A 100 -14.33 13.27 14.27
C ASN A 100 -14.74 14.09 13.04
N PHE A 101 -15.93 13.87 12.48
CA PHE A 101 -16.31 14.41 11.18
C PHE A 101 -16.15 15.93 11.06
N ALA A 102 -16.41 16.68 12.14
CA ALA A 102 -16.27 18.13 12.19
C ALA A 102 -14.81 18.62 12.05
N GLU A 103 -13.82 17.79 12.39
CA GLU A 103 -12.39 18.11 12.27
C GLU A 103 -11.87 17.95 10.83
N TYR A 104 -12.67 17.34 9.95
CA TYR A 104 -12.35 17.13 8.55
C TYR A 104 -12.89 18.25 7.65
N PRO A 105 -12.30 18.47 6.45
CA PRO A 105 -12.75 19.52 5.54
C PRO A 105 -14.22 19.38 5.13
N GLN A 106 -15.03 20.39 5.44
CA GLN A 106 -16.47 20.43 5.11
C GLN A 106 -16.74 20.93 3.67
N LYS A 107 -15.97 20.43 2.69
CA LYS A 107 -16.00 20.94 1.29
C LYS A 107 -17.15 20.42 0.45
N TRP A 108 -17.75 19.29 0.84
CA TRP A 108 -18.69 18.52 0.00
C TRP A 108 -20.13 18.53 0.51
N GLN A 109 -20.46 19.39 1.47
CA GLN A 109 -21.82 19.54 2.03
C GLN A 109 -22.44 18.22 2.54
N LEU A 110 -21.58 17.27 2.91
CA LEU A 110 -21.99 15.99 3.49
C LEU A 110 -22.32 16.17 4.97
N LYS A 111 -23.29 15.40 5.46
CA LYS A 111 -23.67 15.38 6.89
C LYS A 111 -22.96 14.29 7.69
N ARG A 112 -22.30 13.36 7.00
CA ARG A 112 -21.60 12.21 7.58
C ARG A 112 -20.51 11.74 6.60
N PRO A 113 -19.54 10.94 7.07
CA PRO A 113 -18.55 10.34 6.19
C PRO A 113 -19.18 9.38 5.16
N ASP A 114 -18.44 9.11 4.09
CA ASP A 114 -18.80 8.19 3.01
C ASP A 114 -17.60 7.29 2.65
N SER A 115 -17.68 6.02 3.06
CA SER A 115 -16.62 5.02 2.90
C SER A 115 -16.22 4.75 1.44
N ASN A 116 -17.06 5.15 0.47
CA ASN A 116 -16.77 5.03 -0.95
C ASN A 116 -15.76 6.08 -1.44
N ILE A 117 -15.61 7.22 -0.74
CA ILE A 117 -14.86 8.37 -1.26
C ILE A 117 -13.98 9.08 -0.22
N ASP A 118 -14.16 8.84 1.07
CA ASP A 118 -13.45 9.55 2.14
C ASP A 118 -11.92 9.52 1.95
N HIS A 119 -11.35 8.34 1.77
CA HIS A 119 -9.93 8.10 1.53
C HIS A 119 -9.42 8.57 0.16
N ARG A 120 -10.32 8.74 -0.83
CA ARG A 120 -9.95 9.21 -2.18
C ARG A 120 -9.83 10.73 -2.25
N ARG A 121 -10.19 11.47 -1.19
CA ARG A 121 -10.08 12.93 -1.13
C ARG A 121 -8.76 13.33 -0.47
N VAL A 122 -7.85 13.92 -1.25
CA VAL A 122 -6.54 14.38 -0.75
C VAL A 122 -6.65 15.23 0.53
N PRO A 123 -7.59 16.21 0.66
CA PRO A 123 -7.71 16.97 1.92
C PRO A 123 -8.08 16.11 3.14
N ASN A 124 -8.80 15.00 2.97
CA ASN A 124 -9.08 14.08 4.08
C ASN A 124 -7.83 13.29 4.47
N LEU A 125 -7.01 12.88 3.50
CA LEU A 125 -5.74 12.21 3.77
C LEU A 125 -4.78 13.13 4.53
N GLU A 126 -4.68 14.41 4.11
CA GLU A 126 -3.90 15.44 4.80
C GLU A 126 -4.29 15.54 6.28
N THR A 127 -5.59 15.71 6.56
CA THR A 127 -6.12 15.75 7.94
C THR A 127 -5.83 14.47 8.70
N TRP A 128 -6.05 13.30 8.10
CA TRP A 128 -5.81 12.02 8.76
C TRP A 128 -4.33 11.84 9.13
N PHE A 129 -3.41 12.09 8.19
CA PHE A 129 -1.97 11.98 8.45
C PHE A 129 -1.50 12.92 9.56
N THR A 130 -2.00 14.16 9.58
CA THR A 130 -1.69 15.11 10.65
C THR A 130 -2.21 14.65 12.01
N ARG A 131 -3.44 14.15 12.07
CA ARG A 131 -4.05 13.64 13.32
C ARG A 131 -3.39 12.37 13.86
N HIS A 132 -2.64 11.65 13.03
CA HIS A 132 -2.00 10.38 13.37
C HIS A 132 -0.46 10.49 13.43
N ASP A 133 0.05 11.70 13.72
CA ASP A 133 1.47 11.98 13.95
C ASP A 133 2.40 11.53 12.80
N LYS A 134 1.92 11.63 11.55
CA LYS A 134 2.71 11.27 10.36
C LYS A 134 3.43 12.45 9.75
N THR A 135 3.15 13.67 10.19
CA THR A 135 3.70 14.90 9.61
C THR A 135 5.24 14.98 9.72
N ARG A 136 5.85 15.50 8.66
CA ARG A 136 7.25 15.89 8.59
C ARG A 136 7.38 17.35 8.15
N PRO A 137 8.48 18.03 8.50
CA PRO A 137 8.73 19.38 8.02
C PRO A 137 8.77 19.43 6.49
N ILE A 138 8.17 20.47 5.92
CA ILE A 138 8.33 20.80 4.50
C ILE A 138 9.61 21.63 4.37
N SER A 139 10.46 21.30 3.42
CA SER A 139 11.67 22.05 3.13
C SER A 139 11.92 22.14 1.62
N LYS A 140 13.02 22.79 1.24
CA LYS A 140 13.54 22.78 -0.13
C LYS A 140 14.79 21.91 -0.27
N ASN A 141 15.14 21.17 0.78
CA ASN A 141 16.30 20.30 0.79
C ASN A 141 15.87 18.88 0.35
N PRO A 142 16.35 18.36 -0.78
CA PRO A 142 15.97 17.03 -1.26
C PRO A 142 16.24 15.90 -0.27
N SER A 143 17.27 16.02 0.58
CA SER A 143 17.63 14.97 1.54
C SER A 143 16.63 14.76 2.68
N ASP A 144 15.69 15.68 2.86
CA ASP A 144 14.66 15.56 3.92
C ASP A 144 13.56 14.57 3.52
N TYR A 145 13.49 14.22 2.24
CA TYR A 145 12.49 13.35 1.63
C TYR A 145 13.10 11.96 1.38
N GLN A 146 12.48 10.93 1.97
CA GLN A 146 12.91 9.55 1.91
C GLN A 146 11.91 8.71 1.11
N ALA A 147 12.40 7.60 0.54
CA ALA A 147 11.55 6.64 -0.16
C ALA A 147 10.37 6.20 0.72
N GLY A 148 9.16 6.31 0.16
CA GLY A 148 7.89 6.01 0.79
C GLY A 148 7.27 7.15 1.57
N ASP A 149 7.93 8.31 1.66
CA ASP A 149 7.26 9.51 2.14
C ASP A 149 6.11 9.87 1.22
N ILE A 150 5.08 10.47 1.79
CA ILE A 150 3.88 10.89 1.08
C ILE A 150 3.89 12.40 1.08
N VAL A 151 3.72 12.99 -0.10
CA VAL A 151 3.74 14.44 -0.28
C VAL A 151 2.44 14.86 -0.93
N SER A 152 1.86 15.95 -0.44
CA SER A 152 0.68 16.57 -1.05
C SER A 152 0.98 17.99 -1.51
N TRP A 153 0.32 18.37 -2.62
CA TRP A 153 0.48 19.66 -3.26
C TRP A 153 -0.87 20.35 -3.47
N ARG A 154 -0.76 21.62 -3.81
CA ARG A 154 -1.77 22.32 -4.61
C ARG A 154 -1.14 22.62 -5.96
N LEU A 155 -1.78 22.13 -7.02
CA LEU A 155 -1.41 22.40 -8.41
C LEU A 155 -1.69 23.87 -8.76
N ASP A 156 -1.21 24.34 -9.91
CA ASP A 156 -1.36 25.74 -10.34
C ASP A 156 -2.83 26.16 -10.51
N ASN A 157 -3.70 25.20 -10.85
CA ASN A 157 -5.15 25.40 -10.91
C ASN A 157 -5.86 25.28 -9.54
N GLY A 158 -5.11 25.13 -8.45
CA GLY A 158 -5.61 25.03 -7.08
C GLY A 158 -6.09 23.63 -6.66
N LEU A 159 -6.13 22.65 -7.57
CA LEU A 159 -6.53 21.28 -7.23
C LEU A 159 -5.53 20.63 -6.28
N ALA A 160 -6.04 19.80 -5.37
CA ALA A 160 -5.22 19.03 -4.45
C ALA A 160 -4.63 17.81 -5.19
N HIS A 161 -3.35 17.55 -4.96
CA HIS A 161 -2.63 16.42 -5.54
C HIS A 161 -1.79 15.72 -4.46
N ILE A 162 -1.48 14.44 -4.65
CA ILE A 162 -0.70 13.65 -3.69
C ILE A 162 0.10 12.56 -4.41
N GLY A 163 1.22 12.14 -3.83
CA GLY A 163 2.11 11.15 -4.42
C GLY A 163 3.04 10.54 -3.37
N VAL A 164 3.78 9.52 -3.79
CA VAL A 164 4.74 8.78 -2.96
C VAL A 164 6.15 9.05 -3.46
N VAL A 165 7.04 9.51 -2.58
CA VAL A 165 8.46 9.67 -2.88
C VAL A 165 9.06 8.30 -3.18
N SER A 166 9.76 8.19 -4.29
CA SER A 166 10.43 6.97 -4.72
C SER A 166 11.83 6.84 -4.12
N ASP A 167 12.50 5.71 -4.32
CA ASP A 167 13.95 5.56 -4.16
C ASP A 167 14.74 5.85 -5.45
N GLY A 168 14.08 6.35 -6.50
CA GLY A 168 14.69 6.87 -7.72
C GLY A 168 15.03 8.35 -7.60
N PHE A 169 15.98 8.80 -8.41
CA PHE A 169 16.47 10.19 -8.39
C PHE A 169 16.55 10.78 -9.80
N ALA A 170 16.22 12.06 -9.91
CA ALA A 170 16.51 12.88 -11.07
C ALA A 170 18.02 13.14 -11.20
N ARG A 171 18.45 13.74 -12.32
CA ARG A 171 19.87 14.00 -12.61
C ARG A 171 20.55 14.92 -11.59
N ASP A 172 19.78 15.81 -10.96
CA ASP A 172 20.26 16.75 -9.96
C ASP A 172 20.24 16.18 -8.52
N GLY A 173 19.82 14.92 -8.35
CA GLY A 173 19.70 14.26 -7.05
C GLY A 173 18.36 14.48 -6.35
N THR A 174 17.38 15.14 -6.99
CA THR A 174 16.03 15.26 -6.45
C THR A 174 15.33 13.89 -6.46
N PRO A 175 14.73 13.41 -5.35
CA PRO A 175 13.93 12.20 -5.35
C PRO A 175 12.75 12.30 -6.33
N LEU A 176 12.57 11.28 -7.16
CA LEU A 176 11.40 11.18 -8.04
C LEU A 176 10.14 10.86 -7.22
N VAL A 177 8.97 11.16 -7.77
CA VAL A 177 7.68 10.91 -7.13
C VAL A 177 6.83 10.02 -8.01
N ILE A 178 6.17 9.04 -7.39
CA ILE A 178 5.17 8.19 -8.04
C ILE A 178 3.77 8.74 -7.76
N HIS A 179 3.03 9.08 -8.82
CA HIS A 179 1.69 9.67 -8.74
C HIS A 179 0.87 9.41 -10.01
N ASN A 180 -0.42 9.79 -10.01
CA ASN A 180 -1.29 9.74 -11.20
C ASN A 180 -2.00 11.08 -11.38
N ILE A 181 -1.76 11.75 -12.53
CA ILE A 181 -2.32 13.06 -12.88
C ILE A 181 -2.79 13.14 -14.34
N GLY A 182 -3.24 12.02 -14.91
CA GLY A 182 -3.85 12.01 -16.26
C GLY A 182 -3.48 10.79 -17.08
N ALA A 183 -2.20 10.50 -17.17
CA ALA A 183 -1.64 9.44 -18.02
C ALA A 183 -1.35 8.12 -17.24
N GLY A 184 -2.17 7.83 -16.24
CA GLY A 184 -1.94 6.70 -15.34
C GLY A 184 -0.86 6.98 -14.29
N ALA A 185 -0.44 5.93 -13.58
CA ALA A 185 0.64 6.02 -12.59
C ALA A 185 2.00 6.18 -13.30
N GLN A 186 2.75 7.21 -12.91
CA GLN A 186 4.06 7.58 -13.46
C GLN A 186 5.05 7.85 -12.33
N GLU A 187 6.34 7.74 -12.62
CA GLU A 187 7.45 8.16 -11.75
C GLU A 187 8.14 9.37 -12.39
N GLU A 188 7.97 10.55 -11.80
CA GLU A 188 8.35 11.83 -12.42
C GLU A 188 9.10 12.76 -11.46
N ASP A 189 9.90 13.66 -12.02
CA ASP A 189 10.63 14.70 -11.30
C ASP A 189 9.71 15.89 -10.97
N VAL A 190 8.85 15.69 -9.97
CA VAL A 190 7.80 16.66 -9.61
C VAL A 190 7.78 17.08 -8.14
N LEU A 191 8.73 16.59 -7.34
CA LEU A 191 8.74 16.80 -5.88
C LEU A 191 8.60 18.28 -5.49
N PHE A 192 9.31 19.15 -6.21
CA PHE A 192 9.34 20.60 -5.98
C PHE A 192 8.64 21.43 -7.06
N SER A 193 7.95 20.79 -8.00
CA SER A 193 7.33 21.45 -9.17
C SER A 193 6.04 22.20 -8.85
N TRP A 194 5.38 21.85 -7.74
CA TRP A 194 4.16 22.53 -7.27
C TRP A 194 4.27 22.97 -5.82
N ARG A 195 3.29 23.76 -5.37
CA ARG A 195 3.23 24.20 -3.98
C ARG A 195 2.92 23.02 -3.06
N MET A 196 3.95 22.52 -2.39
CA MET A 196 3.81 21.51 -1.34
C MET A 196 3.01 22.07 -0.16
N VAL A 197 2.07 21.28 0.35
CA VAL A 197 1.24 21.62 1.52
C VAL A 197 1.24 20.54 2.59
N GLY A 198 1.73 19.34 2.27
CA GLY A 198 1.89 18.24 3.21
C GLY A 198 3.12 17.39 2.89
N HIS A 199 3.81 16.93 3.93
CA HIS A 199 4.89 15.95 3.87
C HIS A 199 4.70 14.99 5.05
N TYR A 200 4.63 13.69 4.77
CA TYR A 200 4.24 12.67 5.72
C TYR A 200 5.11 11.42 5.61
N ARG A 201 5.36 10.75 6.74
CA ARG A 201 6.06 9.46 6.81
C ARG A 201 5.27 8.48 7.65
N TYR A 202 4.88 7.34 7.08
CA TYR A 202 3.92 6.44 7.71
C TYR A 202 4.54 5.59 8.82
N PHE A 203 5.58 4.83 8.48
CA PHE A 203 6.32 4.01 9.45
C PHE A 203 7.43 4.86 10.05
N VAL A 204 7.29 5.20 11.32
CA VAL A 204 8.31 5.91 12.09
C VAL A 204 8.99 4.87 12.98
N LYS A 205 10.32 4.79 12.91
CA LYS A 205 11.10 4.02 13.90
C LYS A 205 11.23 4.82 15.17
#